data_AF-A0A6M1UB65-F1
#
_entry.id   AF-A0A6M1UB65-F1
#
_cell.length_a   1.000
_cell.length_b   1.000
_cell.length_c   1.000
_cell.angle_alpha   90.00
_cell.angle_beta   90.00
_cell.angle_gamma   90.00
#
_symmetry.space_group_name_H-M   'P 1'
#
loop_
_entity.id
_entity.type
_entity.pdbx_description
1 polymer ?
#
loop_
_entity_poly.entity_id
_entity_poly.type
_entity_poly.pdbx_seq_one_letter_code
_entity_poly.pdbx_strand_id
1 'polypeptide(L)'
;MKSWYTIRARGTGAEVLIYDEIGAYGVSAKGFLAELGALPDGVPVDLRLNSPGGSVFDAVAIYNALQRHDGTITVWIDGVAASAASYVAMAGDEIV
;
A
#
# COMPACT_ATOMS: atom_id res chain seq x y z
N MET A 1 0.64 -8.87 17.16
CA MET A 1 -0.51 -7.95 16.95
C MET A 1 -0.97 -8.17 15.51
N LYS A 2 -2.29 -8.22 15.23
CA LYS A 2 -2.77 -8.35 13.85
C LYS A 2 -2.58 -7.02 13.11
N SER A 3 -2.21 -7.07 11.84
CA SER A 3 -2.09 -5.91 10.94
C SER A 3 -2.82 -6.23 9.63
N TRP A 4 -3.38 -5.20 9.00
CA TRP A 4 -4.02 -5.29 7.68
C TRP A 4 -3.03 -5.08 6.52
N TYR A 5 -1.79 -4.68 6.82
CA TYR A 5 -0.71 -4.53 5.83
C TYR A 5 0.60 -5.17 6.27
N THR A 6 1.52 -5.34 5.32
CA THR A 6 2.91 -5.71 5.56
C THR A 6 3.81 -5.04 4.53
N ILE A 7 4.96 -4.51 4.96
CA ILE A 7 6.01 -4.00 4.06
C ILE A 7 7.27 -4.85 4.26
N ARG A 8 7.89 -5.30 3.17
CA ARG A 8 9.09 -6.14 3.19
C ARG A 8 10.09 -5.64 2.15
N ALA A 9 11.35 -5.52 2.55
CA ALA A 9 12.43 -5.38 1.58
C ALA A 9 12.55 -6.63 0.71
N ARG A 10 12.76 -6.43 -0.59
CA ARG A 10 13.08 -7.44 -1.61
C ARG A 10 14.41 -7.04 -2.26
N GLY A 11 15.06 -7.98 -2.95
CA GLY A 11 16.45 -7.82 -3.40
C GLY A 11 16.78 -6.45 -4.00
N THR A 12 15.95 -5.95 -4.92
CA THR A 12 16.10 -4.62 -5.55
C THR A 12 14.92 -3.69 -5.28
N GLY A 13 14.02 -4.02 -4.35
CA GLY A 13 12.69 -3.43 -4.26
C GLY A 13 12.07 -3.52 -2.86
N ALA A 14 10.81 -3.13 -2.73
CA ALA A 14 9.97 -3.46 -1.59
C ALA A 14 8.66 -4.10 -2.07
N GLU A 15 8.15 -5.06 -1.29
CA GLU A 15 6.82 -5.62 -1.46
C GLU A 15 5.91 -5.06 -0.36
N VAL A 16 4.76 -4.54 -0.77
CA VAL A 16 3.71 -4.02 0.10
C VAL A 16 2.47 -4.87 -0.10
N LEU A 17 1.96 -5.49 0.96
CA LEU A 17 0.73 -6.28 0.93
C LEU A 17 -0.38 -5.54 1.67
N ILE A 18 -1.54 -5.34 1.04
CA ILE A 18 -2.78 -4.88 1.69
C ILE A 18 -3.88 -5.91 1.42
N TYR A 19 -4.03 -6.85 2.36
CA TYR A 19 -4.76 -8.10 2.19
C TYR A 19 -5.95 -8.25 3.16
N ASP A 20 -6.34 -7.13 3.78
CA ASP A 20 -7.45 -7.06 4.72
C ASP A 20 -8.11 -5.68 4.59
N GLU A 21 -9.12 -5.42 5.42
CA GLU A 21 -9.78 -4.11 5.51
C GLU A 21 -8.80 -3.02 6.00
N ILE A 22 -8.63 -1.98 5.21
CA ILE A 22 -7.77 -0.82 5.50
C ILE A 22 -8.31 -0.10 6.74
N GLY A 23 -7.46 0.05 7.77
CA GLY A 23 -7.84 0.67 9.04
C GLY A 23 -8.40 -0.32 10.07
N ALA A 24 -8.47 -1.62 9.75
CA ALA A 24 -8.95 -2.63 10.68
C ALA A 24 -8.03 -2.79 11.91
N TYR A 25 -8.52 -3.53 12.91
CA TYR A 25 -7.77 -3.89 14.13
C TYR A 25 -7.30 -2.70 14.99
N GLY A 26 -7.88 -1.51 14.78
CA GLY A 26 -7.44 -0.28 15.44
C GLY A 26 -6.09 0.24 14.93
N VAL A 27 -5.62 -0.27 13.78
CA VAL A 27 -4.34 0.12 13.16
C VAL A 27 -4.63 1.19 12.10
N SER A 28 -4.24 2.43 12.36
CA SER A 28 -4.30 3.51 11.34
C SER A 28 -3.18 3.39 10.30
N ALA A 29 -3.27 4.16 9.21
CA ALA A 29 -2.19 4.26 8.21
C ALA A 29 -0.87 4.85 8.74
N LYS A 30 -0.81 5.41 9.94
CA LYS A 30 0.43 6.01 10.48
C LYS A 30 1.62 5.04 10.46
N GLY A 31 1.40 3.78 10.80
CA GLY A 31 2.44 2.75 10.74
C GLY A 31 2.91 2.50 9.31
N PHE A 32 1.95 2.33 8.39
CA PHE A 32 2.21 2.15 6.97
C PHE A 32 3.07 3.31 6.42
N LEU A 33 2.70 4.55 6.73
CA LEU A 33 3.41 5.74 6.26
C LEU A 33 4.84 5.81 6.80
N ALA A 34 5.04 5.43 8.07
CA ALA A 34 6.36 5.40 8.67
C ALA A 34 7.25 4.31 8.07
N GLU A 35 6.70 3.11 7.82
CA GLU A 35 7.42 2.00 7.20
C GLU A 35 7.73 2.27 5.72
N LEU A 36 6.78 2.84 4.96
CA LEU A 36 7.01 3.25 3.56
C LEU A 36 8.07 4.34 3.48
N GLY A 37 8.01 5.35 4.34
CA GLY A 37 9.00 6.44 4.38
C GLY A 37 10.38 6.04 4.92
N ALA A 38 10.52 4.84 5.48
CA ALA A 38 11.81 4.29 5.90
C ALA A 38 12.50 3.49 4.78
N LEU A 39 11.83 3.29 3.65
CA LEU A 39 12.44 2.67 2.47
C LEU A 39 13.54 3.58 1.90
N PRO A 40 14.60 3.00 1.30
CA PRO A 40 15.58 3.78 0.56
C PRO A 40 14.93 4.57 -0.59
N ASP A 41 15.41 5.80 -0.81
CA ASP A 41 14.92 6.65 -1.90
C ASP A 41 15.01 5.93 -3.26
N GLY A 42 13.97 6.08 -4.08
CA GLY A 42 13.90 5.53 -5.43
C GLY A 42 13.74 4.01 -5.53
N VAL A 43 13.60 3.28 -4.41
CA VAL A 43 13.43 1.82 -4.46
C VAL A 43 12.07 1.46 -5.10
N PRO A 44 11.98 0.56 -6.10
CA PRO A 44 10.69 0.17 -6.67
C PRO A 44 9.81 -0.55 -5.64
N VAL A 45 8.49 -0.39 -5.78
CA VAL A 45 7.48 -0.98 -4.90
C VAL A 45 6.52 -1.87 -5.70
N ASP A 46 6.43 -3.14 -5.30
CA ASP A 46 5.35 -4.04 -5.70
C ASP A 46 4.21 -3.93 -4.69
N LEU A 47 3.15 -3.21 -5.03
CA LEU A 47 1.95 -3.06 -4.20
C LEU A 47 0.92 -4.13 -4.57
N ARG A 48 0.72 -5.09 -3.68
CA ARG A 48 -0.19 -6.22 -3.89
C ARG A 48 -1.49 -6.04 -3.11
N LEU A 49 -2.61 -6.12 -3.81
CA LEU A 49 -3.94 -5.85 -3.27
C LEU A 49 -4.85 -7.08 -3.31
N ASN A 50 -5.38 -7.42 -2.15
CA ASN A 50 -6.53 -8.30 -2.00
C ASN A 50 -7.37 -7.78 -0.82
N SER A 51 -8.01 -6.63 -1.01
CA SER A 51 -8.67 -5.87 0.05
C SER A 51 -10.09 -5.46 -0.34
N PRO A 52 -11.08 -5.62 0.57
CA PRO A 52 -12.44 -5.13 0.37
C PRO A 52 -12.55 -3.60 0.45
N GLY A 53 -11.48 -2.89 0.77
CA GLY A 53 -11.49 -1.46 1.04
C GLY A 53 -11.35 -1.18 2.55
N GLY A 54 -12.08 -0.20 3.05
CA GLY A 54 -12.04 0.20 4.47
C GLY A 54 -12.05 1.72 4.62
N SER A 55 -11.21 2.23 5.52
CA SER A 55 -11.08 3.65 5.84
C SER A 55 -10.62 4.46 4.62
N VAL A 56 -11.50 5.32 4.11
CA VAL A 56 -11.18 6.27 3.01
C VAL A 56 -10.09 7.26 3.42
N PHE A 57 -10.06 7.69 4.68
CA PHE A 57 -9.03 8.62 5.16
C PHE A 57 -7.65 8.00 5.16
N ASP A 58 -7.54 6.75 5.62
CA ASP A 58 -6.28 6.00 5.57
C ASP A 58 -5.86 5.72 4.13
N ALA A 59 -6.80 5.33 3.26
CA ALA A 59 -6.55 5.11 1.84
C ALA A 59 -6.02 6.37 1.12
N VAL A 60 -6.59 7.55 1.39
CA VAL A 60 -6.12 8.83 0.83
C VAL A 60 -4.72 9.18 1.34
N ALA A 61 -4.43 8.91 2.62
CA ALA A 61 -3.10 9.14 3.17
C ALA A 61 -2.05 8.23 2.50
N ILE A 62 -2.38 6.95 2.32
CA ILE A 62 -1.55 5.97 1.62
C ILE A 62 -1.33 6.39 0.17
N TYR A 63 -2.40 6.69 -0.58
CA TYR A 63 -2.34 7.16 -1.96
C TYR A 63 -1.36 8.33 -2.13
N ASN A 64 -1.50 9.35 -1.28
CA ASN A 64 -0.65 10.53 -1.36
C ASN A 64 0.81 10.26 -0.98
N ALA A 65 1.07 9.25 -0.15
CA ALA A 65 2.43 8.86 0.20
C ALA A 65 3.09 8.08 -0.94
N LEU A 66 2.34 7.15 -1.55
CA LEU A 66 2.76 6.42 -2.75
C LEU A 66 3.05 7.39 -3.90
N GLN A 67 2.20 8.39 -4.15
CA GLN A 67 2.44 9.43 -5.17
C GLN A 67 3.68 10.32 -4.94
N ARG A 68 4.23 10.35 -3.71
CA ARG A 68 5.47 11.08 -3.41
C ARG A 68 6.71 10.18 -3.40
N HIS A 69 6.52 8.89 -3.58
CA HIS A 69 7.61 7.93 -3.60
C HIS A 69 8.30 8.00 -4.97
N ASP A 70 9.62 8.18 -4.98
CA ASP A 70 10.36 8.38 -6.23
C ASP A 70 10.57 7.09 -7.04
N GLY A 71 10.40 5.92 -6.43
CA GLY A 71 10.53 4.63 -7.09
C GLY A 71 9.25 4.23 -7.81
N THR A 72 9.39 3.42 -8.88
CA THR A 72 8.23 2.91 -9.63
C THR A 72 7.31 2.07 -8.74
N ILE A 73 6.01 2.30 -8.83
CA ILE A 73 4.98 1.54 -8.12
C ILE A 73 4.21 0.67 -9.11
N THR A 74 4.43 -0.64 -9.05
CA THR A 74 3.65 -1.64 -9.79
C THR A 74 2.57 -2.22 -8.87
N VAL A 75 1.31 -2.07 -9.27
CA VAL A 75 0.16 -2.56 -8.52
C VAL A 75 -0.29 -3.90 -9.09
N TRP A 76 -0.45 -4.88 -8.21
CA TRP A 76 -0.93 -6.22 -8.53
C TRP A 76 -2.27 -6.46 -7.86
N ILE A 77 -3.34 -6.66 -8.63
CA ILE A 77 -4.65 -7.01 -8.09
C ILE A 77 -4.74 -8.55 -7.95
N ASP A 78 -4.21 -9.08 -6.84
CA ASP A 78 -4.15 -10.52 -6.60
C ASP A 78 -5.51 -11.17 -6.34
N GLY A 79 -6.48 -10.39 -5.87
CA GLY A 79 -7.85 -10.85 -5.69
C GLY A 79 -8.85 -9.75 -6.00
N VAL A 80 -8.92 -8.74 -5.12
CA VAL A 80 -9.77 -7.56 -5.34
C VAL A 80 -9.13 -6.31 -4.76
N ALA A 81 -9.34 -5.17 -5.40
CA ALA A 81 -9.16 -3.85 -4.79
C ALA A 81 -10.49 -3.12 -4.85
N ALA A 82 -11.34 -3.32 -3.83
CA ALA A 82 -12.69 -2.77 -3.79
C ALA A 82 -12.75 -1.49 -2.95
N SER A 83 -13.71 -0.61 -3.26
CA SER A 83 -14.01 0.59 -2.48
C SER A 83 -12.75 1.46 -2.24
N ALA A 84 -12.40 1.77 -0.99
CA ALA A 84 -11.21 2.56 -0.67
C ALA A 84 -9.89 1.96 -1.18
N ALA A 85 -9.81 0.63 -1.33
CA ALA A 85 -8.62 -0.01 -1.91
C ALA A 85 -8.48 0.28 -3.41
N SER A 86 -9.58 0.51 -4.14
CA SER A 86 -9.52 0.98 -5.52
C SER A 86 -8.82 2.33 -5.62
N TYR A 87 -8.99 3.20 -4.62
CA TYR A 87 -8.29 4.48 -4.58
C TYR A 87 -6.77 4.27 -4.41
N VAL A 88 -6.36 3.39 -3.50
CA VAL A 88 -4.95 3.03 -3.30
C VAL A 88 -4.33 2.42 -4.56
N ALA A 89 -5.07 1.55 -5.26
CA ALA A 89 -4.62 0.94 -6.53
C ALA A 89 -4.26 1.98 -7.60
N MET A 90 -5.01 3.09 -7.64
CA MET A 90 -4.77 4.16 -8.61
C MET A 90 -3.49 5.00 -8.33
N ALA A 91 -2.76 4.71 -7.25
CA ALA A 91 -1.46 5.33 -6.98
C ALA A 91 -0.31 4.69 -7.80
N GLY A 92 -0.55 3.56 -8.45
CA GLY A 92 0.46 2.86 -9.24
C GLY A 92 0.80 3.55 -10.56
N ASP A 93 2.05 3.42 -10.98
CA ASP A 93 2.49 3.76 -12.34
C ASP A 93 2.01 2.71 -13.36
N GLU A 94 1.92 1.46 -12.92
CA GLU A 94 1.39 0.32 -13.67
C GLU A 94 0.41 -0.47 -12.77
N ILE A 95 -0.70 -0.94 -13.36
CA ILE A 95 -1.70 -1.76 -12.66
C ILE A 95 -1.92 -3.02 -13.49
N VAL A 96 -1.70 -4.18 -12.86
CA VAL A 96 -1.75 -5.54 -13.45
C VAL A 96 -2.87 -6.37 -12.83
#